data_AF-A0A9Q1R310-F1
#
_entry.id   AF-A0A9Q1R310-F1
#
_cell.length_a   1.000
_cell.length_b   1.000
_cell.length_c   1.000
_cell.angle_alpha   90.00
_cell.angle_beta   90.00
_cell.angle_gamma   90.00
#
_symmetry.space_group_name_H-M   'P 1'
#
loop_
_entity.id
_entity.type
_entity.pdbx_description
1 polymer ?
#
loop_
_entity_poly.entity_id
_entity_poly.type
_entity_poly.pdbx_seq_one_letter_code
_entity_poly.pdbx_strand_id
1 'polypeptide(L)'
;MAEPKIFELNNRSMQVKVSNLGCTILSLSVPDKDGNLGDVVLGFDTLEPYQKGLAPFFGCIVGRVANRIKDGKFSLNGVDYTLPINKPPNSLHGGQKGFDKVVWEVAEHKEGEHPSVTFKYHSRDGEEGYPGDLSVTATYTLTSKTTLRLDMEAVPANKPTPVSLAQHTYWNLGGHNSGDILDNTAQLWANHITPVDQNTIPTGEIIPVKGTPFDFTTEKQIGRDIQHVGLGYDHNYVLDCGDEKDSLKHAAKIKDPKSSRVLDLWTNAPGMQLYTANYVNGVVGKGGAVYNKHAGVCLETQGFPNAVNTPNFPSVIVQPGDKYIHNMVYEFSVE
;
A
#
# COMPACT_ATOMS: atom_id res chain seq x y z
N MET A 1 12.55 17.05 -17.01
CA MET A 1 11.52 16.51 -16.08
C MET A 1 11.43 17.47 -14.91
N ALA A 2 10.25 17.75 -14.37
CA ALA A 2 10.14 18.58 -13.17
C ALA A 2 10.87 17.90 -12.01
N GLU A 3 11.63 18.67 -11.23
CA GLU A 3 12.26 18.14 -10.02
C GLU A 3 11.18 17.79 -8.99
N PRO A 4 11.26 16.61 -8.36
CA PRO A 4 10.31 16.23 -7.33
C PRO A 4 10.48 17.09 -6.07
N LYS A 5 9.38 17.31 -5.37
CA LYS A 5 9.27 18.17 -4.18
C LYS A 5 8.74 17.36 -3.01
N ILE A 6 8.97 17.87 -1.81
CA ILE A 6 8.43 17.35 -0.55
C ILE A 6 7.41 18.36 -0.03
N PHE A 7 6.29 17.85 0.46
CA PHE A 7 5.17 18.57 1.05
C PHE A 7 5.01 18.09 2.48
N GLU A 8 4.73 19.00 3.40
CA GLU A 8 4.48 18.67 4.80
C GLU A 8 3.04 19.02 5.14
N LEU A 9 2.29 18.04 5.67
CA LEU A 9 1.00 18.30 6.31
C LEU A 9 1.18 18.15 7.82
N ASN A 10 0.72 19.14 8.57
CA ASN A 10 0.89 19.20 10.02
C ASN A 10 -0.36 19.77 10.68
N ASN A 11 -0.98 19.00 11.57
CA ASN A 11 -2.18 19.40 12.32
C ASN A 11 -1.87 19.65 13.82
N ARG A 12 -0.59 19.83 14.17
CA ARG A 12 -0.01 19.93 15.53
C ARG A 12 0.07 18.63 16.33
N SER A 13 -0.68 17.61 15.96
CA SER A 13 -0.69 16.30 16.63
C SER A 13 0.05 15.23 15.83
N MET A 14 0.00 15.30 14.50
CA MET A 14 0.72 14.46 13.56
C MET A 14 1.40 15.33 12.52
N GLN A 15 2.51 14.83 11.99
CA GLN A 15 3.23 15.42 10.86
C GLN A 15 3.49 14.34 9.82
N VAL A 16 3.06 14.57 8.58
CA VAL A 16 3.36 13.70 7.44
C VAL A 16 4.17 14.46 6.40
N LYS A 17 5.23 13.85 5.90
CA LYS A 17 5.96 14.36 4.73
C LYS A 17 5.67 13.47 3.54
N VAL A 18 5.19 14.07 2.46
CA VAL A 18 4.80 13.37 1.24
C VAL A 18 5.57 13.97 0.05
N SER A 19 6.01 13.17 -0.90
CA SER A 19 6.60 13.66 -2.15
C SER A 19 5.65 13.48 -3.31
N ASN A 20 5.70 14.40 -4.28
CA ASN A 20 5.06 14.16 -5.57
C ASN A 20 5.83 13.15 -6.45
N LEU A 21 7.01 12.67 -6.05
CA LEU A 21 7.59 11.45 -6.63
C LEU A 21 6.83 10.25 -6.09
N GLY A 22 6.06 9.58 -6.95
CA GLY A 22 5.28 8.41 -6.59
C GLY A 22 4.23 8.61 -5.50
N CYS A 23 3.85 9.86 -5.22
CA CYS A 23 2.97 10.20 -4.10
C CYS A 23 3.46 9.62 -2.76
N THR A 24 4.78 9.63 -2.56
CA THR A 24 5.46 8.83 -1.53
C THR A 24 5.33 9.43 -0.14
N ILE A 25 4.83 8.69 0.85
CA ILE A 25 4.95 9.00 2.28
C ILE A 25 6.41 8.74 2.70
N LEU A 26 7.13 9.81 3.03
CA LEU A 26 8.54 9.75 3.43
C LEU A 26 8.69 9.59 4.95
N SER A 27 7.80 10.22 5.72
CA SER A 27 7.76 10.15 7.19
C SER A 27 6.34 10.38 7.68
N LEU A 28 5.99 9.75 8.80
CA LEU A 28 4.75 10.00 9.53
C LEU A 28 5.01 9.97 11.03
N SER A 29 5.01 11.13 11.66
CA SER A 29 5.23 11.28 13.08
C SER A 29 3.92 11.21 13.85
N VAL A 30 3.80 10.25 14.77
CA VAL A 30 2.59 9.95 15.57
C VAL A 30 2.94 9.91 17.06
N PRO A 31 2.10 10.45 17.97
CA PRO A 31 2.37 10.42 19.41
C PRO A 31 2.27 9.00 19.97
N ASP A 32 3.13 8.68 20.93
CA ASP A 32 2.96 7.52 21.82
C ASP A 32 2.09 7.89 23.05
N LYS A 33 1.94 6.95 23.99
CA LYS A 33 1.19 7.15 25.25
C LYS A 33 1.73 8.31 26.12
N ASP A 34 3.00 8.68 25.96
CA ASP A 34 3.65 9.76 26.71
C ASP A 34 3.63 11.08 25.93
N GLY A 35 3.03 11.08 24.73
CA GLY A 35 2.93 12.23 23.83
C GLY A 35 4.16 12.47 22.96
N ASN A 36 5.15 11.57 22.96
CA ASN A 36 6.35 11.72 22.14
C ASN A 36 6.06 11.31 20.69
N LEU A 37 6.38 12.20 19.76
CA LEU A 37 6.27 11.93 18.34
C LEU A 37 7.38 10.97 17.88
N GLY A 38 6.98 9.86 17.27
CA GLY A 38 7.87 8.92 16.60
C GLY A 38 7.47 8.75 15.15
N ASP A 39 8.45 8.70 14.25
CA ASP A 39 8.23 8.45 12.82
C ASP A 39 8.00 6.95 12.60
N VAL A 40 6.77 6.57 12.23
CA VAL A 40 6.30 5.18 12.21
C VAL A 40 6.37 4.50 10.84
N VAL A 41 7.06 5.11 9.86
CA VAL A 41 7.19 4.53 8.51
C VAL A 41 8.65 4.39 8.09
N LEU A 42 8.99 3.32 7.37
CA LEU A 42 10.32 3.17 6.79
C LEU A 42 10.48 4.10 5.59
N GLY A 43 11.71 4.49 5.30
CA GLY A 43 12.05 5.38 4.19
C GLY A 43 13.45 5.96 4.30
N PHE A 44 13.73 6.94 3.44
CA PHE A 44 15.00 7.68 3.38
C PHE A 44 14.82 9.18 3.71
N ASP A 45 15.89 9.84 4.14
CA ASP A 45 15.89 11.27 4.48
C ASP A 45 15.75 12.20 3.25
N THR A 46 16.17 11.73 2.07
CA THR A 46 16.17 12.50 0.83
C THR A 46 15.45 11.75 -0.29
N LEU A 47 15.13 12.46 -1.38
CA LEU A 47 14.51 11.86 -2.57
C LEU A 47 15.49 11.07 -3.44
N GLU A 48 16.79 11.30 -3.28
CA GLU A 48 17.83 10.74 -4.15
C GLU A 48 17.82 9.19 -4.17
N PRO A 49 17.70 8.46 -3.03
CA PRO A 49 17.57 7.01 -3.04
C PRO A 49 16.32 6.50 -3.78
N TYR A 50 15.20 7.21 -3.66
CA TYR A 50 13.97 6.86 -4.38
C TYR A 50 14.16 7.05 -5.89
N GLN A 51 14.76 8.16 -6.32
CA GLN A 51 15.06 8.43 -7.74
C GLN A 51 16.05 7.42 -8.33
N LYS A 52 16.98 6.91 -7.53
CA LYS A 52 17.94 5.87 -7.90
C LYS A 52 17.34 4.45 -7.89
N GLY A 53 16.07 4.29 -7.50
CA GLY A 53 15.40 2.99 -7.43
C GLY A 53 15.93 2.09 -6.30
N LEU A 54 16.51 2.68 -5.25
CA LEU A 54 17.01 1.94 -4.08
C LEU A 54 15.89 1.57 -3.10
N ALA A 55 14.73 2.23 -3.20
CA ALA A 55 13.56 1.94 -2.40
C ALA A 55 12.88 0.65 -2.90
N PRO A 56 12.67 -0.38 -2.06
CA PRO A 56 11.80 -1.50 -2.37
C PRO A 56 10.32 -1.07 -2.22
N PHE A 57 9.91 -0.05 -2.98
CA PHE A 57 8.59 0.58 -2.93
C PHE A 57 8.24 1.23 -1.58
N PHE A 58 9.22 1.78 -0.84
CA PHE A 58 8.94 2.44 0.43
C PHE A 58 7.96 3.60 0.27
N GLY A 59 6.75 3.46 0.81
CA GLY A 59 5.80 4.56 1.02
C GLY A 59 5.16 5.12 -0.25
N CYS A 60 5.41 4.57 -1.44
CA CYS A 60 4.87 5.07 -2.69
C CYS A 60 3.49 4.48 -3.02
N ILE A 61 2.76 5.16 -3.90
CA ILE A 61 1.62 4.56 -4.58
C ILE A 61 2.13 3.67 -5.72
N VAL A 62 1.74 2.40 -5.71
CA VAL A 62 2.00 1.45 -6.81
C VAL A 62 0.82 1.40 -7.76
N GLY A 63 1.10 1.29 -9.06
CA GLY A 63 0.11 1.29 -10.13
C GLY A 63 0.78 1.31 -11.51
N ARG A 64 0.08 1.07 -12.61
CA ARG A 64 -1.39 1.05 -12.79
C ARG A 64 -2.12 -0.11 -12.12
N VAL A 65 -1.45 -1.26 -11.99
CA VAL A 65 -1.95 -2.45 -11.27
C VAL A 65 -0.95 -2.86 -10.19
N ALA A 66 -1.38 -2.78 -8.94
CA ALA A 66 -0.66 -3.23 -7.76
C ALA A 66 -0.50 -4.76 -7.77
N ASN A 67 0.56 -5.22 -7.10
CA ASN A 67 0.94 -6.62 -7.04
C ASN A 67 1.19 -7.22 -8.43
N ARG A 68 1.04 -8.54 -8.59
CA ARG A 68 1.53 -9.28 -9.75
C ARG A 68 0.45 -9.53 -10.80
N ILE A 69 0.89 -9.50 -12.06
CA ILE A 69 0.17 -10.07 -13.20
C ILE A 69 1.00 -11.23 -13.74
N LYS A 70 0.40 -12.42 -13.75
CA LYS A 70 1.04 -13.68 -14.16
C LYS A 70 1.61 -13.55 -15.57
N ASP A 71 2.87 -13.96 -15.74
CA ASP A 71 3.61 -13.94 -17.01
C ASP A 71 3.68 -12.56 -17.68
N GLY A 72 3.32 -11.49 -16.95
CA GLY A 72 3.16 -10.13 -17.47
C GLY A 72 2.18 -10.05 -18.64
N LYS A 73 1.13 -10.87 -18.66
CA LYS A 73 0.18 -10.91 -19.77
C LYS A 73 -1.24 -10.94 -19.25
N PHE A 74 -2.14 -10.35 -20.04
CA PHE A 74 -3.57 -10.48 -19.86
C PHE A 74 -4.29 -10.21 -21.18
N SER A 75 -5.54 -10.67 -21.28
CA SER A 75 -6.40 -10.39 -22.43
C SER A 75 -7.58 -9.53 -21.99
N LEU A 76 -7.90 -8.49 -22.75
CA LEU A 76 -9.05 -7.63 -22.50
C LEU A 76 -9.79 -7.40 -23.82
N ASN A 77 -11.08 -7.73 -23.84
CA ASN A 77 -11.95 -7.64 -25.02
C ASN A 77 -11.37 -8.33 -26.27
N GLY A 78 -10.73 -9.49 -26.09
CA GLY A 78 -10.12 -10.27 -27.17
C GLY A 78 -8.78 -9.72 -27.68
N VAL A 79 -8.22 -8.70 -27.04
CA VAL A 79 -6.88 -8.17 -27.34
C VAL A 79 -5.91 -8.61 -26.25
N ASP A 80 -4.77 -9.16 -26.67
CA ASP A 80 -3.69 -9.57 -25.77
C ASP A 80 -2.73 -8.41 -25.48
N TYR A 81 -2.42 -8.22 -24.20
CA TYR A 81 -1.49 -7.21 -23.71
C TYR A 81 -0.28 -7.89 -23.09
N THR A 82 0.91 -7.32 -23.31
CA THR A 82 2.16 -7.77 -22.70
C THR A 82 2.78 -6.61 -21.93
N LEU A 83 3.11 -6.88 -20.68
CA LEU A 83 3.69 -5.97 -19.71
C LEU A 83 5.16 -6.31 -19.47
N PRO A 84 5.98 -5.36 -19.00
CA PRO A 84 7.36 -5.66 -18.63
C PRO A 84 7.48 -6.68 -17.50
N ILE A 85 8.37 -7.64 -17.70
CA ILE A 85 8.74 -8.66 -16.70
C ILE A 85 9.82 -8.07 -15.78
N ASN A 86 9.41 -7.23 -14.85
CA ASN A 86 10.28 -6.61 -13.85
C ASN A 86 10.46 -7.48 -12.59
N LYS A 87 9.66 -8.54 -12.42
CA LYS A 87 9.84 -9.56 -11.39
C LYS A 87 9.65 -10.96 -11.99
N PRO A 88 10.67 -11.51 -12.67
CA PRO A 88 10.54 -12.75 -13.42
C PRO A 88 9.91 -13.90 -12.62
N PRO A 89 8.97 -14.66 -13.22
CA PRO A 89 8.48 -14.56 -14.60
C PRO A 89 7.33 -13.54 -14.81
N ASN A 90 6.98 -12.72 -13.81
CA ASN A 90 5.78 -11.91 -13.78
C ASN A 90 6.04 -10.41 -13.97
N SER A 91 4.96 -9.65 -14.22
CA SER A 91 4.98 -8.20 -14.01
C SER A 91 4.51 -7.87 -12.60
N LEU A 92 5.08 -6.85 -11.98
CA LEU A 92 4.85 -6.46 -10.59
C LEU A 92 4.68 -4.93 -10.48
N HIS A 93 3.69 -4.49 -9.70
CA HIS A 93 3.50 -3.08 -9.30
C HIS A 93 3.51 -2.09 -10.48
N GLY A 94 2.87 -2.45 -11.58
CA GLY A 94 2.74 -1.60 -12.75
C GLY A 94 3.94 -1.57 -13.70
N GLY A 95 5.01 -2.33 -13.43
CA GLY A 95 6.12 -2.53 -14.38
C GLY A 95 7.43 -1.84 -13.98
N GLN A 96 8.28 -1.57 -14.98
CA GLN A 96 9.63 -1.04 -14.74
C GLN A 96 9.58 0.38 -14.18
N LYS A 97 8.82 1.25 -14.82
CA LYS A 97 8.56 2.63 -14.40
C LYS A 97 7.07 2.80 -14.06
N GLY A 98 6.63 2.05 -13.06
CA GLY A 98 5.31 2.21 -12.46
C GLY A 98 5.11 3.58 -11.80
N PHE A 99 3.92 3.75 -11.23
CA PHE A 99 3.48 5.00 -10.61
C PHE A 99 4.37 5.48 -9.46
N ASP A 100 5.14 4.58 -8.85
CA ASP A 100 6.12 4.84 -7.81
C ASP A 100 7.32 5.68 -8.28
N LYS A 101 7.65 5.63 -9.58
CA LYS A 101 8.87 6.24 -10.15
C LYS A 101 8.63 7.47 -11.01
N VAL A 102 7.38 7.94 -11.08
CA VAL A 102 7.01 9.12 -11.86
C VAL A 102 6.79 10.33 -10.96
N VAL A 103 7.06 11.51 -11.49
CA VAL A 103 6.75 12.77 -10.80
C VAL A 103 5.32 13.15 -11.16
N TRP A 104 4.47 13.20 -10.14
CA TRP A 104 3.08 13.61 -10.24
C TRP A 104 2.98 15.13 -10.24
N GLU A 105 2.00 15.65 -10.98
CA GLU A 105 1.59 17.04 -10.89
C GLU A 105 1.00 17.31 -9.50
N VAL A 106 1.25 18.50 -8.96
CA VAL A 106 0.61 18.97 -7.73
C VAL A 106 -0.60 19.79 -8.14
N ALA A 107 -1.80 19.20 -8.02
CA ALA A 107 -3.03 19.86 -8.39
C ALA A 107 -3.48 20.87 -7.32
N GLU A 108 -3.25 20.55 -6.05
CA GLU A 108 -3.64 21.40 -4.93
C GLU A 108 -2.79 21.12 -3.68
N HIS A 109 -2.49 22.15 -2.90
CA HIS A 109 -1.88 22.04 -1.58
C HIS A 109 -2.55 23.05 -0.65
N LYS A 110 -3.19 22.58 0.41
CA LYS A 110 -3.97 23.35 1.37
C LYS A 110 -3.37 23.23 2.76
N GLU A 111 -3.15 24.37 3.39
CA GLU A 111 -2.88 24.47 4.81
C GLU A 111 -4.19 24.74 5.58
N GLY A 112 -4.18 24.59 6.89
CA GLY A 112 -5.32 24.91 7.76
C GLY A 112 -5.56 23.86 8.82
N GLU A 113 -6.82 23.75 9.26
CA GLU A 113 -7.24 22.76 10.27
C GLU A 113 -7.16 21.31 9.74
N HIS A 114 -7.48 21.14 8.46
CA HIS A 114 -7.39 19.86 7.74
C HIS A 114 -6.44 20.01 6.55
N PRO A 115 -5.12 20.09 6.78
CA PRO A 115 -4.16 20.27 5.70
C PRO A 115 -4.21 19.08 4.74
N SER A 116 -4.08 19.35 3.44
CA SER A 116 -4.17 18.35 2.38
C SER A 116 -3.26 18.64 1.20
N VAL A 117 -2.85 17.60 0.48
CA VAL A 117 -2.17 17.72 -0.82
C VAL A 117 -2.79 16.75 -1.82
N THR A 118 -3.07 17.26 -3.02
CA THR A 118 -3.65 16.51 -4.13
C THR A 118 -2.63 16.41 -5.25
N PHE A 119 -2.27 15.18 -5.60
CA PHE A 119 -1.42 14.87 -6.74
C PHE A 119 -2.26 14.35 -7.92
N LYS A 120 -1.78 14.60 -9.14
CA LYS A 120 -2.40 14.13 -10.38
C LYS A 120 -1.35 13.55 -11.32
N TYR A 121 -1.69 12.46 -11.98
CA TYR A 121 -0.87 11.87 -13.04
C TYR A 121 -1.73 11.44 -14.21
N HIS A 122 -1.19 11.63 -15.42
CA HIS A 122 -1.81 11.20 -16.66
C HIS A 122 -0.96 10.10 -17.28
N SER A 123 -1.34 8.86 -17.01
CA SER A 123 -0.70 7.67 -17.57
C SER A 123 -1.21 7.44 -18.98
N ARG A 124 -0.31 7.45 -19.97
CA ARG A 124 -0.71 7.43 -21.38
C ARG A 124 -1.16 6.04 -21.84
N ASP A 125 -1.92 5.97 -22.93
CA ASP A 125 -2.16 4.71 -23.64
C ASP A 125 -0.82 4.03 -24.01
N GLY A 126 -0.70 2.75 -23.66
CA GLY A 126 0.50 1.94 -23.87
C GLY A 126 1.59 2.12 -22.81
N GLU A 127 1.42 2.99 -21.81
CA GLU A 127 2.39 3.15 -20.73
C GLU A 127 2.55 1.83 -19.96
N GLU A 128 3.80 1.34 -19.87
CA GLU A 128 4.14 0.01 -19.32
C GLU A 128 3.33 -1.15 -19.95
N GLY A 129 2.78 -0.96 -21.16
CA GLY A 129 1.99 -1.97 -21.89
C GLY A 129 0.49 -1.97 -21.59
N TYR A 130 -0.01 -1.09 -20.71
CA TYR A 130 -1.44 -1.01 -20.39
C TYR A 130 -2.25 -0.21 -21.42
N PRO A 131 -3.47 -0.64 -21.80
CA PRO A 131 -4.31 0.11 -22.73
C PRO A 131 -4.94 1.34 -22.08
N GLY A 132 -5.15 2.38 -22.87
CA GLY A 132 -5.96 3.55 -22.52
C GLY A 132 -5.21 4.61 -21.74
N ASP A 133 -5.55 5.85 -22.03
CA ASP A 133 -5.16 6.99 -21.21
C ASP A 133 -5.92 6.94 -19.89
N LEU A 134 -5.21 7.12 -18.79
CA LEU A 134 -5.74 7.07 -17.43
C LEU A 134 -5.33 8.33 -16.66
N SER A 135 -6.33 9.13 -16.27
CA SER A 135 -6.11 10.20 -15.29
C SER A 135 -6.24 9.62 -13.89
N VAL A 136 -5.25 9.87 -13.03
CA VAL A 136 -5.21 9.37 -11.66
C VAL A 136 -5.00 10.55 -10.72
N THR A 137 -5.71 10.56 -9.60
CA THR A 137 -5.53 11.54 -8.52
C THR A 137 -5.34 10.84 -7.18
N ALA A 138 -4.49 11.41 -6.33
CA ALA A 138 -4.26 10.95 -4.97
C ALA A 138 -4.25 12.14 -4.02
N THR A 139 -5.15 12.13 -3.03
CA THR A 139 -5.29 13.21 -2.06
C THR A 139 -4.98 12.70 -0.66
N TYR A 140 -3.94 13.25 -0.04
CA TYR A 140 -3.64 13.03 1.37
C TYR A 140 -4.25 14.15 2.21
N THR A 141 -4.96 13.81 3.28
CA THR A 141 -5.58 14.79 4.19
C THR A 141 -5.39 14.38 5.64
N LEU A 142 -4.98 15.30 6.51
CA LEU A 142 -5.08 15.11 7.96
C LEU A 142 -6.48 15.53 8.42
N THR A 143 -7.41 14.58 8.51
CA THR A 143 -8.84 14.84 8.75
C THR A 143 -9.18 15.07 10.21
N SER A 144 -8.31 14.63 11.13
CA SER A 144 -8.44 14.84 12.57
C SER A 144 -7.04 14.89 13.19
N LYS A 145 -6.94 15.12 14.50
CA LYS A 145 -5.66 15.10 15.23
C LYS A 145 -4.87 13.80 15.04
N THR A 146 -5.55 12.67 14.85
CA THR A 146 -4.93 11.35 14.79
C THR A 146 -5.30 10.56 13.53
N THR A 147 -5.76 11.22 12.47
CA THR A 147 -6.25 10.54 11.26
C THR A 147 -5.61 11.07 10.00
N LEU A 148 -5.00 10.17 9.22
CA LEU A 148 -4.56 10.41 7.85
C LEU A 148 -5.53 9.70 6.91
N ARG A 149 -6.08 10.44 5.94
CA ARG A 149 -6.91 9.88 4.86
C ARG A 149 -6.17 9.98 3.53
N LEU A 150 -6.27 8.93 2.73
CA LEU A 150 -5.84 8.88 1.34
C LEU A 150 -7.05 8.55 0.46
N ASP A 151 -7.38 9.46 -0.45
CA ASP A 151 -8.41 9.26 -1.47
C ASP A 151 -7.74 9.14 -2.83
N MET A 152 -7.95 8.02 -3.51
CA MET A 152 -7.45 7.76 -4.85
C MET A 152 -8.61 7.60 -5.83
N GLU A 153 -8.49 8.25 -6.98
CA GLU A 153 -9.43 8.07 -8.08
C GLU A 153 -8.67 7.82 -9.39
N ALA A 154 -9.23 7.00 -10.26
CA ALA A 154 -8.73 6.85 -11.63
C ALA A 154 -9.87 6.81 -12.65
N VAL A 155 -9.70 7.50 -13.76
CA VAL A 155 -10.70 7.63 -14.83
C VAL A 155 -10.06 7.32 -16.18
N PRO A 156 -10.42 6.19 -16.82
CA PRO A 156 -9.99 5.89 -18.18
C PRO A 156 -10.67 6.84 -19.17
N ALA A 157 -9.90 7.48 -20.04
CA ALA A 157 -10.44 8.47 -20.98
C ALA A 157 -11.04 7.84 -22.24
N ASN A 158 -10.46 6.74 -22.74
CA ASN A 158 -10.73 6.26 -24.09
C ASN A 158 -10.81 4.73 -24.27
N LYS A 159 -10.17 3.93 -23.41
CA LYS A 159 -10.22 2.46 -23.48
C LYS A 159 -10.43 1.87 -22.08
N PRO A 160 -11.10 0.72 -21.98
CA PRO A 160 -11.10 -0.03 -20.73
C PRO A 160 -9.69 -0.46 -20.36
N THR A 161 -9.40 -0.47 -19.07
CA THR A 161 -8.06 -0.81 -18.57
C THR A 161 -8.13 -1.40 -17.16
N PRO A 162 -7.25 -2.34 -16.79
CA PRO A 162 -7.16 -2.77 -15.41
C PRO A 162 -6.57 -1.64 -14.54
N VAL A 163 -7.18 -1.39 -13.39
CA VAL A 163 -6.70 -0.46 -12.36
C VAL A 163 -6.82 -1.11 -10.99
N SER A 164 -5.72 -1.13 -10.25
CA SER A 164 -5.69 -1.47 -8.83
C SER A 164 -4.55 -0.70 -8.21
N LEU A 165 -4.85 0.31 -7.41
CA LEU A 165 -3.84 1.14 -6.77
C LEU A 165 -3.62 0.66 -5.34
N ALA A 166 -2.41 0.84 -4.82
CA ALA A 166 -2.12 0.57 -3.42
C ALA A 166 -1.07 1.53 -2.87
N GLN A 167 -1.18 1.86 -1.60
CA GLN A 167 -0.19 2.62 -0.85
C GLN A 167 0.79 1.66 -0.17
N HIS A 168 2.04 1.61 -0.63
CA HIS A 168 3.04 0.64 -0.20
C HIS A 168 3.86 1.12 1.01
N THR A 169 3.18 1.66 2.03
CA THR A 169 3.84 2.08 3.28
C THR A 169 4.30 0.88 4.08
N TYR A 170 5.53 0.92 4.58
CA TYR A 170 6.07 -0.03 5.55
C TYR A 170 5.94 0.60 6.93
N TRP A 171 5.06 0.04 7.76
CA TRP A 171 4.74 0.52 9.09
C TRP A 171 5.63 -0.13 10.14
N ASN A 172 6.15 0.67 11.07
CA ASN A 172 6.72 0.22 12.32
C ASN A 172 6.30 1.18 13.44
N LEU A 173 5.27 0.78 14.20
CA LEU A 173 4.62 1.65 15.20
C LEU A 173 5.52 1.98 16.41
N GLY A 174 6.53 1.17 16.69
CA GLY A 174 7.57 1.51 17.67
C GLY A 174 8.49 2.65 17.21
N GLY A 175 8.48 2.96 15.90
CA GLY A 175 9.36 3.88 15.21
C GLY A 175 10.16 3.16 14.13
N HIS A 176 10.46 3.83 13.02
CA HIS A 176 11.14 3.23 11.86
C HIS A 176 12.51 2.61 12.19
N ASN A 177 13.14 3.04 13.28
CA ASN A 177 14.44 2.58 13.76
C ASN A 177 14.34 1.62 14.97
N SER A 178 13.15 1.13 15.31
CA SER A 178 12.92 0.34 16.53
C SER A 178 13.24 -1.16 16.41
N GLY A 179 13.70 -1.62 15.24
CA GLY A 179 14.02 -3.01 14.98
C GLY A 179 12.94 -3.70 14.14
N ASP A 180 12.69 -4.98 14.42
CA ASP A 180 11.65 -5.74 13.74
C ASP A 180 10.25 -5.53 14.34
N ILE A 181 9.21 -5.94 13.59
CA ILE A 181 7.80 -5.81 13.98
C ILE A 181 7.22 -7.10 14.61
N LEU A 182 8.04 -8.08 14.97
CA LEU A 182 7.54 -9.42 15.33
C LEU A 182 6.76 -9.41 16.66
N ASP A 183 7.10 -8.50 17.56
CA ASP A 183 6.39 -8.28 18.83
C ASP A 183 5.05 -7.54 18.66
N ASN A 184 4.83 -6.87 17.53
CA ASN A 184 3.58 -6.15 17.27
C ASN A 184 2.43 -7.13 17.17
N THR A 185 1.26 -6.75 17.68
CA THR A 185 0.03 -7.52 17.47
C THR A 185 -0.71 -7.01 16.24
N ALA A 186 -1.43 -7.93 15.60
CA ALA A 186 -2.28 -7.66 14.45
C ALA A 186 -3.62 -8.36 14.63
N GLN A 187 -4.69 -7.69 14.25
CA GLN A 187 -6.01 -8.27 14.01
C GLN A 187 -6.47 -7.86 12.61
N LEU A 188 -6.94 -8.82 11.83
CA LEU A 188 -7.42 -8.60 10.46
C LEU A 188 -8.87 -9.05 10.35
N TRP A 189 -9.72 -8.21 9.78
CA TRP A 189 -11.11 -8.55 9.48
C TRP A 189 -11.21 -9.22 8.10
N ALA A 190 -10.64 -10.42 8.05
CA ALA A 190 -10.58 -11.25 6.86
C ALA A 190 -10.67 -12.72 7.25
N ASN A 191 -11.74 -13.41 6.83
CA ASN A 191 -11.89 -14.84 7.09
C ASN A 191 -11.17 -15.71 6.06
N HIS A 192 -10.72 -15.13 4.94
CA HIS A 192 -10.09 -15.87 3.85
C HIS A 192 -8.84 -15.17 3.33
N ILE A 193 -7.99 -15.94 2.66
CA ILE A 193 -6.85 -15.47 1.88
C ILE A 193 -6.92 -16.01 0.45
N THR A 194 -6.16 -15.39 -0.46
CA THR A 194 -5.84 -15.98 -1.76
C THR A 194 -4.47 -16.68 -1.67
N PRO A 195 -4.41 -18.03 -1.60
CA PRO A 195 -3.15 -18.75 -1.52
C PRO A 195 -2.37 -18.59 -2.83
N VAL A 196 -1.05 -18.68 -2.73
CA VAL A 196 -0.15 -18.38 -3.85
C VAL A 196 0.72 -19.58 -4.24
N ASP A 197 1.15 -19.58 -5.50
CA ASP A 197 2.14 -20.51 -6.02
C ASP A 197 3.58 -20.11 -5.64
N GLN A 198 4.57 -20.87 -6.09
CA GLN A 198 6.00 -20.62 -5.85
C GLN A 198 6.50 -19.27 -6.39
N ASN A 199 5.77 -18.65 -7.32
CA ASN A 199 6.07 -17.34 -7.89
C ASN A 199 5.23 -16.24 -7.23
N THR A 200 4.57 -16.52 -6.10
CA THR A 200 3.70 -15.60 -5.36
C THR A 200 2.51 -15.08 -6.20
N ILE A 201 2.04 -15.88 -7.16
CA ILE A 201 0.80 -15.63 -7.92
C ILE A 201 -0.36 -16.37 -7.25
N PRO A 202 -1.52 -15.73 -7.02
CA PRO A 202 -2.68 -16.44 -6.50
C PRO A 202 -3.09 -17.63 -7.38
N THR A 203 -3.42 -18.75 -6.75
CA THR A 203 -3.86 -19.97 -7.47
C THR A 203 -5.24 -19.81 -8.11
N GLY A 204 -5.99 -18.79 -7.68
CA GLY A 204 -7.41 -18.59 -8.00
C GLY A 204 -8.35 -19.08 -6.90
N GLU A 205 -7.83 -19.82 -5.92
CA GLU A 205 -8.61 -20.25 -4.76
C GLU A 205 -8.82 -19.11 -3.75
N ILE A 206 -9.86 -19.26 -2.93
CA ILE A 206 -10.12 -18.44 -1.75
C ILE A 206 -10.31 -19.45 -0.61
N ILE A 207 -9.40 -19.47 0.36
CA ILE A 207 -9.38 -20.48 1.42
C ILE A 207 -9.53 -19.83 2.81
N PRO A 208 -10.20 -20.50 3.76
CA PRO A 208 -10.38 -19.94 5.09
C PRO A 208 -9.06 -19.84 5.84
N VAL A 209 -8.90 -18.79 6.66
CA VAL A 209 -7.72 -18.63 7.51
C VAL A 209 -7.79 -19.45 8.80
N LYS A 210 -9.01 -19.82 9.23
CA LYS A 210 -9.27 -20.46 10.53
C LYS A 210 -8.40 -21.70 10.74
N GLY A 211 -7.63 -21.71 11.84
CA GLY A 211 -6.76 -22.84 12.19
C GLY A 211 -5.48 -22.94 11.36
N THR A 212 -5.14 -21.91 10.58
CA THR A 212 -3.88 -21.81 9.84
C THR A 212 -2.97 -20.73 10.44
N PRO A 213 -1.68 -20.67 10.09
CA PRO A 213 -0.80 -19.55 10.45
C PRO A 213 -1.33 -18.18 10.00
N PHE A 214 -2.23 -18.12 9.01
CA PHE A 214 -2.85 -16.90 8.51
C PHE A 214 -4.02 -16.39 9.35
N ASP A 215 -4.41 -17.09 10.43
CA ASP A 215 -5.56 -16.68 11.24
C ASP A 215 -5.23 -15.47 12.12
N PHE A 216 -5.55 -14.27 11.63
CA PHE A 216 -5.52 -13.01 12.39
C PHE A 216 -6.93 -12.51 12.73
N THR A 217 -7.96 -13.36 12.67
CA THR A 217 -9.35 -12.95 12.98
C THR A 217 -9.53 -12.50 14.43
N THR A 218 -8.63 -12.98 15.30
CA THR A 218 -8.40 -12.47 16.65
C THR A 218 -7.00 -11.88 16.75
N GLU A 219 -6.84 -10.85 17.58
CA GLU A 219 -5.54 -10.23 17.82
C GLU A 219 -4.46 -11.27 18.19
N LYS A 220 -3.34 -11.24 17.47
CA LYS A 220 -2.16 -12.08 17.75
C LYS A 220 -0.87 -11.37 17.36
N GLN A 221 0.24 -11.74 17.98
CA GLN A 221 1.57 -11.26 17.58
C GLN A 221 1.88 -11.69 16.14
N ILE A 222 2.43 -10.77 15.34
CA ILE A 222 2.84 -11.05 13.96
C ILE A 222 3.87 -12.18 13.94
N GLY A 223 4.81 -12.18 14.88
CA GLY A 223 5.86 -13.19 15.00
C GLY A 223 5.40 -14.58 15.44
N ARG A 224 4.17 -14.72 15.99
CA ARG A 224 3.72 -15.98 16.62
C ARG A 224 3.84 -17.19 15.72
N ASP A 225 3.30 -17.10 14.51
CA ASP A 225 3.22 -18.22 13.57
C ASP A 225 4.09 -18.01 12.31
N ILE A 226 4.87 -16.91 12.26
CA ILE A 226 5.56 -16.46 11.04
C ILE A 226 6.56 -17.48 10.49
N GLN A 227 7.17 -18.28 11.37
CA GLN A 227 8.09 -19.36 11.00
C GLN A 227 7.44 -20.48 10.16
N HIS A 228 6.10 -20.62 10.25
CA HIS A 228 5.33 -21.57 9.46
C HIS A 228 4.94 -21.02 8.07
N VAL A 229 5.32 -19.77 7.77
CA VAL A 229 4.98 -19.05 6.53
C VAL A 229 6.24 -18.73 5.72
N GLY A 230 7.18 -19.69 5.66
CA GLY A 230 8.41 -19.57 4.88
C GLY A 230 9.25 -18.36 5.29
N LEU A 231 9.36 -17.35 4.42
CA LEU A 231 10.09 -16.12 4.72
C LEU A 231 9.30 -15.12 5.58
N GLY A 232 7.98 -15.28 5.70
CA GLY A 232 7.05 -14.38 6.36
C GLY A 232 5.80 -14.16 5.53
N TYR A 233 4.87 -13.35 6.02
CA TYR A 233 3.63 -13.09 5.31
C TYR A 233 3.89 -12.24 4.06
N ASP A 234 3.33 -12.66 2.93
CA ASP A 234 3.23 -11.91 1.66
C ASP A 234 1.96 -12.40 0.94
N HIS A 235 0.80 -12.21 1.58
CA HIS A 235 -0.48 -12.77 1.10
C HIS A 235 -1.57 -11.71 1.07
N ASN A 236 -2.48 -11.85 0.10
CA ASN A 236 -3.69 -11.05 0.03
C ASN A 236 -4.79 -11.68 0.89
N TYR A 237 -5.24 -10.92 1.87
CA TYR A 237 -6.40 -11.19 2.71
C TYR A 237 -7.66 -10.65 2.04
N VAL A 238 -8.75 -11.42 2.12
CA VAL A 238 -10.05 -11.07 1.57
C VAL A 238 -10.85 -10.31 2.64
N LEU A 239 -11.17 -9.03 2.40
CA LEU A 239 -11.88 -8.17 3.35
C LEU A 239 -13.40 -8.42 3.30
N ASP A 240 -13.80 -9.55 3.90
CA ASP A 240 -15.16 -10.10 3.84
C ASP A 240 -15.96 -10.02 5.15
N CYS A 241 -15.40 -9.41 6.19
CA CYS A 241 -16.08 -9.23 7.47
C CYS A 241 -15.69 -7.91 8.13
N GLY A 242 -16.23 -7.69 9.33
CA GLY A 242 -15.91 -6.54 10.17
C GLY A 242 -16.92 -5.42 10.14
N ASP A 243 -16.62 -4.43 10.97
CA ASP A 243 -17.45 -3.24 11.11
C ASP A 243 -17.32 -2.37 9.87
N GLU A 244 -18.41 -1.68 9.55
CA GLU A 244 -18.46 -0.70 8.48
C GLU A 244 -18.69 0.69 9.06
N LYS A 245 -17.91 1.66 8.59
CA LYS A 245 -18.00 3.08 8.96
C LYS A 245 -17.82 3.91 7.69
N ASP A 246 -18.77 4.81 7.42
CA ASP A 246 -18.72 5.70 6.25
C ASP A 246 -18.48 4.97 4.91
N SER A 247 -19.07 3.78 4.74
CA SER A 247 -18.86 2.87 3.60
C SER A 247 -17.45 2.30 3.46
N LEU A 248 -16.65 2.34 4.53
CA LEU A 248 -15.34 1.70 4.64
C LEU A 248 -15.43 0.53 5.62
N LYS A 249 -14.76 -0.56 5.29
CA LYS A 249 -14.58 -1.72 6.16
C LYS A 249 -13.33 -1.55 7.00
N HIS A 250 -13.39 -1.97 8.26
CA HIS A 250 -12.18 -2.13 9.06
C HIS A 250 -11.34 -3.25 8.46
N ALA A 251 -10.13 -2.97 7.99
CA ALA A 251 -9.26 -3.97 7.34
C ALA A 251 -8.28 -4.60 8.33
N ALA A 252 -7.64 -3.77 9.15
CA ALA A 252 -6.58 -4.20 10.04
C ALA A 252 -6.44 -3.27 11.25
N LYS A 253 -6.09 -3.86 12.38
CA LYS A 253 -5.59 -3.18 13.57
C LYS A 253 -4.18 -3.70 13.89
N ILE A 254 -3.20 -2.82 13.99
CA ILE A 254 -1.83 -3.14 14.41
C ILE A 254 -1.52 -2.38 15.70
N LYS A 255 -0.87 -3.04 16.65
CA LYS A 255 -0.43 -2.42 17.91
C LYS A 255 1.04 -2.74 18.18
N ASP A 256 1.81 -1.73 18.54
CA ASP A 256 3.14 -1.94 19.13
C ASP A 256 3.03 -1.91 20.66
N PRO A 257 3.39 -3.00 21.37
CA PRO A 257 3.27 -3.06 22.82
C PRO A 257 4.24 -2.12 23.56
N LYS A 258 5.32 -1.65 22.92
CA LYS A 258 6.35 -0.81 23.59
C LYS A 258 5.94 0.66 23.65
N SER A 259 5.49 1.22 22.53
CA SER A 259 5.03 2.60 22.40
C SER A 259 3.53 2.78 22.73
N SER A 260 2.78 1.69 22.83
CA SER A 260 1.31 1.70 22.89
C SER A 260 0.63 2.28 21.66
N ARG A 261 1.36 2.64 20.59
CA ARG A 261 0.74 3.15 19.35
C ARG A 261 -0.09 2.05 18.70
N VAL A 262 -1.27 2.45 18.25
CA VAL A 262 -2.21 1.62 17.50
C VAL A 262 -2.49 2.28 16.16
N LEU A 263 -2.62 1.45 15.12
CA LEU A 263 -3.09 1.84 13.79
C LEU A 263 -4.30 0.98 13.43
N ASP A 264 -5.46 1.62 13.28
CA ASP A 264 -6.64 1.06 12.64
C ASP A 264 -6.69 1.54 11.18
N LEU A 265 -6.88 0.60 10.24
CA LEU A 265 -6.94 0.86 8.80
C LEU A 265 -8.33 0.55 8.27
N TRP A 266 -8.98 1.56 7.69
CA TRP A 266 -10.29 1.43 7.03
C TRP A 266 -10.16 1.60 5.52
N THR A 267 -10.92 0.82 4.74
CA THR A 267 -10.90 0.91 3.27
C THR A 267 -12.19 0.46 2.60
N ASN A 268 -12.40 0.89 1.36
CA ASN A 268 -13.42 0.33 0.46
C ASN A 268 -12.87 -0.76 -0.48
N ALA A 269 -11.58 -1.08 -0.42
CA ALA A 269 -10.99 -2.12 -1.26
C ALA A 269 -11.48 -3.52 -0.89
N PRO A 270 -11.53 -4.47 -1.85
CA PRO A 270 -11.98 -5.83 -1.56
C PRO A 270 -10.92 -6.67 -0.84
N GLY A 271 -9.63 -6.34 -0.96
CA GLY A 271 -8.52 -7.11 -0.40
C GLY A 271 -7.44 -6.25 0.22
N MET A 272 -6.53 -6.89 0.94
CA MET A 272 -5.36 -6.26 1.53
C MET A 272 -4.14 -7.20 1.50
N GLN A 273 -3.04 -6.77 0.93
CA GLN A 273 -1.76 -7.47 1.07
C GLN A 273 -1.21 -7.22 2.48
N LEU A 274 -0.95 -8.30 3.21
CA LEU A 274 -0.07 -8.26 4.38
C LEU A 274 1.31 -8.72 3.96
N TYR A 275 2.29 -7.81 4.03
CA TYR A 275 3.68 -8.12 3.72
C TYR A 275 4.62 -7.72 4.85
N THR A 276 5.38 -8.67 5.40
CA THR A 276 6.26 -8.44 6.57
C THR A 276 7.71 -8.13 6.19
N ALA A 277 7.94 -7.35 5.13
CA ALA A 277 9.28 -6.88 4.73
C ALA A 277 10.31 -8.02 4.56
N ASN A 278 9.87 -9.16 4.04
CA ASN A 278 10.64 -10.42 4.01
C ASN A 278 11.97 -10.33 3.24
N TYR A 279 12.04 -9.40 2.28
CA TYR A 279 13.20 -9.20 1.40
C TYR A 279 14.02 -7.94 1.72
N VAL A 280 13.62 -7.16 2.72
CA VAL A 280 14.42 -6.00 3.17
C VAL A 280 15.67 -6.52 3.85
N ASN A 281 16.85 -6.05 3.44
CA ASN A 281 18.12 -6.54 3.95
C ASN A 281 19.21 -5.47 3.86
N GLY A 282 19.70 -4.97 4.99
CA GLY A 282 20.81 -4.02 5.04
C GLY A 282 20.53 -2.66 4.38
N VAL A 283 19.28 -2.21 4.30
CA VAL A 283 18.93 -0.93 3.66
C VAL A 283 19.19 0.22 4.63
N VAL A 284 20.12 1.12 4.30
CA VAL A 284 20.39 2.31 5.11
C VAL A 284 19.30 3.36 4.86
N GLY A 285 18.41 3.53 5.83
CA GLY A 285 17.29 4.46 5.80
C GLY A 285 17.56 5.76 6.55
N LYS A 286 16.46 6.40 6.96
CA LYS A 286 16.44 7.66 7.72
C LYS A 286 17.36 7.63 8.94
N GLY A 287 18.09 8.72 9.17
CA GLY A 287 18.96 8.88 10.35
C GLY A 287 20.07 7.83 10.45
N GLY A 288 20.41 7.15 9.35
CA GLY A 288 21.40 6.06 9.34
C GLY A 288 20.89 4.73 9.91
N ALA A 289 19.60 4.59 10.20
CA ALA A 289 19.02 3.32 10.62
C ALA A 289 19.16 2.26 9.52
N VAL A 290 19.46 1.01 9.90
CA VAL A 290 19.60 -0.10 8.95
C VAL A 290 18.34 -0.96 9.02
N TYR A 291 17.55 -0.96 7.96
CA TYR A 291 16.37 -1.81 7.85
C TYR A 291 16.75 -3.20 7.37
N ASN A 292 16.32 -4.20 8.13
CA ASN A 292 16.52 -5.62 7.84
C ASN A 292 15.18 -6.33 7.66
N LYS A 293 15.24 -7.65 7.52
CA LYS A 293 14.07 -8.50 7.40
C LYS A 293 13.11 -8.23 8.56
N HIS A 294 11.82 -8.07 8.26
CA HIS A 294 10.78 -7.76 9.24
C HIS A 294 10.90 -6.40 9.93
N ALA A 295 11.69 -5.44 9.39
CA ALA A 295 11.77 -4.09 9.95
C ALA A 295 10.46 -3.29 9.88
N GLY A 296 9.50 -3.72 9.05
CA GLY A 296 8.19 -3.10 8.91
C GLY A 296 7.15 -4.07 8.36
N VAL A 297 5.88 -3.65 8.41
CA VAL A 297 4.75 -4.37 7.83
C VAL A 297 4.00 -3.48 6.84
N CYS A 298 3.67 -4.00 5.67
CA CYS A 298 2.80 -3.34 4.69
C CYS A 298 1.36 -3.84 4.83
N LEU A 299 0.43 -2.91 4.69
CA LEU A 299 -1.03 -3.13 4.71
C LEU A 299 -1.62 -2.52 3.44
N GLU A 300 -1.36 -3.17 2.31
CA GLU A 300 -1.69 -2.64 0.99
C GLU A 300 -3.13 -3.02 0.62
N THR A 301 -4.11 -2.19 0.95
CA THR A 301 -5.48 -2.41 0.49
C THR A 301 -5.52 -2.27 -1.04
N GLN A 302 -6.16 -3.19 -1.74
CA GLN A 302 -6.04 -3.32 -3.21
C GLN A 302 -7.14 -4.21 -3.81
N GLY A 303 -7.22 -4.27 -5.14
CA GLY A 303 -7.83 -5.40 -5.85
C GLY A 303 -6.97 -6.66 -5.70
N PHE A 304 -7.58 -7.85 -5.82
CA PHE A 304 -6.83 -9.09 -5.63
C PHE A 304 -5.70 -9.22 -6.67
N PRO A 305 -4.51 -9.72 -6.27
CA PRO A 305 -3.43 -9.92 -7.21
C PRO A 305 -3.85 -10.85 -8.37
N ASN A 306 -3.37 -10.55 -9.57
CA ASN A 306 -3.70 -11.29 -10.79
C ASN A 306 -5.22 -11.39 -11.11
N ALA A 307 -6.07 -10.53 -10.54
CA ALA A 307 -7.52 -10.53 -10.80
C ALA A 307 -7.87 -10.38 -12.29
N VAL A 308 -7.06 -9.66 -13.06
CA VAL A 308 -7.23 -9.51 -14.52
C VAL A 308 -7.23 -10.84 -15.28
N ASN A 309 -6.59 -11.87 -14.72
CA ASN A 309 -6.50 -13.22 -15.29
C ASN A 309 -7.29 -14.27 -14.49
N THR A 310 -8.04 -13.85 -13.46
CA THR A 310 -8.67 -14.75 -12.49
C THR A 310 -10.16 -14.44 -12.42
N PRO A 311 -11.00 -15.05 -13.28
CA PRO A 311 -12.39 -14.62 -13.48
C PRO A 311 -13.31 -14.66 -12.24
N ASN A 312 -12.97 -15.46 -11.24
CA ASN A 312 -13.72 -15.54 -9.98
C ASN A 312 -13.32 -14.49 -8.94
N PHE A 313 -12.30 -13.67 -9.21
CA PHE A 313 -11.94 -12.54 -8.36
C PHE A 313 -12.75 -11.29 -8.75
N PRO A 314 -12.94 -10.33 -7.83
CA PRO A 314 -13.54 -9.03 -8.16
C PRO A 314 -12.80 -8.38 -9.33
N SER A 315 -13.56 -7.91 -10.32
CA SER A 315 -12.98 -7.27 -11.50
C SER A 315 -12.18 -6.02 -11.12
N VAL A 316 -11.03 -5.86 -11.75
CA VAL A 316 -10.20 -4.64 -11.69
C VAL A 316 -10.30 -3.81 -12.99
N ILE A 317 -11.16 -4.20 -13.94
CA ILE A 317 -11.34 -3.48 -15.20
C ILE A 317 -12.24 -2.26 -14.98
N VAL A 318 -11.75 -1.09 -15.37
CA VAL A 318 -12.50 0.17 -15.36
C VAL A 318 -12.85 0.55 -16.80
N GLN A 319 -14.11 0.86 -17.08
CA GLN A 319 -14.57 1.29 -18.40
C GLN A 319 -14.47 2.81 -18.56
N PRO A 320 -14.33 3.34 -19.80
CA PRO A 320 -14.56 4.75 -20.06
C PRO A 320 -15.98 5.16 -19.62
N GLY A 321 -16.10 6.24 -18.87
CA GLY A 321 -17.35 6.71 -18.27
C GLY A 321 -17.55 6.25 -16.81
N ASP A 322 -16.84 5.20 -16.38
CA ASP A 322 -16.78 4.78 -14.99
C ASP A 322 -15.59 5.43 -14.27
N LYS A 323 -15.58 5.31 -12.94
CA LYS A 323 -14.50 5.79 -12.08
C LYS A 323 -14.06 4.69 -11.12
N TYR A 324 -12.76 4.46 -11.03
CA TYR A 324 -12.14 3.75 -9.91
C TYR A 324 -12.09 4.66 -8.70
N ILE A 325 -12.56 4.18 -7.55
CA ILE A 325 -12.52 4.91 -6.27
C ILE A 325 -11.89 4.00 -5.23
N HIS A 326 -10.86 4.50 -4.55
CA HIS A 326 -10.20 3.77 -3.50
C HIS A 326 -9.82 4.71 -2.36
N ASN A 327 -10.43 4.46 -1.20
CA ASN A 327 -10.28 5.28 -0.01
C ASN A 327 -9.58 4.45 1.06
N MET A 328 -8.66 5.10 1.77
CA MET A 328 -7.95 4.53 2.91
C MET A 328 -7.97 5.55 4.06
N VAL A 329 -8.29 5.11 5.26
CA VAL A 329 -8.24 5.92 6.47
C VAL A 329 -7.37 5.22 7.50
N TYR A 330 -6.27 5.87 7.87
CA TYR A 330 -5.35 5.45 8.91
C TYR A 330 -5.69 6.22 10.18
N GLU A 331 -6.31 5.55 11.14
CA GLU A 331 -6.65 6.10 12.45
C GLU A 331 -5.61 5.65 13.46
N PHE A 332 -4.94 6.61 14.10
CA PHE A 332 -3.95 6.36 15.13
C PHE A 332 -4.55 6.60 16.52
N SER A 333 -4.15 5.76 17.46
CA SER A 333 -4.53 5.88 18.87
C SER A 333 -3.44 5.31 19.78
N VAL A 334 -3.70 5.30 21.09
CA VAL A 334 -2.81 4.72 22.10
C VAL A 334 -3.58 3.76 23.00
N GLU A 335 -3.04 2.57 23.25
CA GLU A 335 -3.67 1.52 24.08
C GLU A 335 -2.71 0.73 24.97
#